data_AF-A0AAI9KSU3-F1
#
_entry.id   AF-A0AAI9KSU3-F1
#
_cell.length_a   1.000
_cell.length_b   1.000
_cell.length_c   1.000
_cell.angle_alpha   90.00
_cell.angle_beta   90.00
_cell.angle_gamma   90.00
#
_symmetry.space_group_name_H-M   'P 1'
#
loop_
_entity.id
_entity.type
_entity.pdbx_description
1 polymer ?
#
loop_
_entity_poly.entity_id
_entity_poly.type
_entity_poly.pdbx_seq_one_letter_code
_entity_poly.pdbx_strand_id
1 'polypeptide(L)'
;MLSCHMTYSHLPLSELVTDYGHQIPPSARIGIEHYITLFKRYFMEDTEIAELCRRIYKKHQKALDLIFEHRPADGDGRTERRDWAKDVIALVAEQHGWEIDSETRTMVRYAYLPWDDGKGMRSSNWTKSGRVVLFEIQSNTDKLELKLLIGPSSDASLRDHLFSRVEQSGVAALSTRKLRQSPQWSQVYSLRLLDKKHTVDEPDEEACKKQIDKKLQHFWSHDWPLLKETMDKAIETL
;
A
#
# COMPACT_ATOMS: atom_id res chain seq x y z
N MET A 1 -19.67 -29.93 -45.79
CA MET A 1 -20.16 -30.48 -44.49
C MET A 1 -19.53 -29.64 -43.38
N LEU A 2 -20.24 -29.02 -42.45
CA LEU A 2 -21.69 -28.79 -42.35
C LEU A 2 -21.94 -27.28 -42.26
N SER A 3 -22.98 -26.79 -42.92
CA SER A 3 -23.48 -25.42 -42.80
C SER A 3 -25.00 -25.47 -42.72
N CYS A 4 -25.54 -25.52 -41.50
CA CYS A 4 -26.93 -25.20 -41.23
C CYS A 4 -27.20 -25.10 -39.72
N HIS A 5 -28.11 -24.20 -39.36
CA HIS A 5 -28.82 -24.11 -38.07
C HIS A 5 -27.97 -23.78 -36.83
N MET A 6 -27.99 -22.50 -36.44
CA MET A 6 -28.33 -22.01 -35.09
C MET A 6 -28.62 -20.50 -35.14
N THR A 7 -29.40 -20.08 -36.14
CA THR A 7 -30.12 -18.79 -36.13
C THR A 7 -31.46 -19.00 -35.40
N TYR A 8 -31.98 -17.96 -34.73
CA TYR A 8 -33.23 -17.93 -33.95
C TYR A 8 -33.22 -18.59 -32.56
N SER A 9 -33.02 -17.78 -31.52
CA SER A 9 -33.50 -18.08 -30.15
C SER A 9 -33.59 -16.88 -29.19
N HIS A 10 -32.99 -15.72 -29.51
CA HIS A 10 -33.00 -14.55 -28.60
C HIS A 10 -34.12 -13.50 -28.79
N LEU A 11 -34.83 -13.48 -29.92
CA LEU A 11 -36.00 -12.60 -30.13
C LEU A 11 -37.34 -13.08 -29.48
N PRO A 12 -37.73 -14.38 -29.57
CA PRO A 12 -39.14 -14.74 -29.37
C PRO A 12 -39.62 -14.66 -27.92
N LEU A 13 -38.73 -14.76 -26.93
CA LEU A 13 -39.11 -14.79 -25.51
C LEU A 13 -39.59 -13.43 -24.98
N SER A 14 -39.00 -12.32 -25.42
CA SER A 14 -39.48 -10.98 -25.05
C SER A 14 -40.79 -10.62 -25.75
N GLU A 15 -40.97 -11.04 -27.01
CA GLU A 15 -42.22 -10.84 -27.75
C GLU A 15 -43.35 -11.69 -27.12
N LEU A 16 -43.12 -12.97 -26.81
CA LEU A 16 -44.09 -13.83 -26.11
C LEU A 16 -44.55 -13.28 -24.75
N VAL A 17 -43.64 -12.69 -23.96
CA VAL A 17 -44.01 -12.05 -22.67
C VAL A 17 -44.81 -10.76 -22.87
N THR A 18 -44.62 -10.09 -24.01
CA THR A 18 -45.37 -8.86 -24.37
C THR A 18 -46.77 -9.21 -24.91
N ASP A 19 -46.87 -10.20 -25.80
CA ASP A 19 -48.12 -10.62 -26.44
C ASP A 19 -49.06 -11.40 -25.51
N TYR A 20 -48.50 -12.27 -24.65
CA TYR A 20 -49.29 -13.12 -23.74
C TYR A 20 -49.19 -12.70 -22.26
N GLY A 21 -48.57 -11.54 -21.96
CA GLY A 21 -48.31 -11.06 -20.60
C GLY A 21 -49.55 -10.88 -19.71
N HIS A 22 -50.75 -10.81 -20.29
CA HIS A 22 -52.03 -10.76 -19.57
C HIS A 22 -52.57 -12.12 -19.09
N GLN A 23 -52.05 -13.23 -19.64
CA GLN A 23 -52.44 -14.60 -19.26
C GLN A 23 -51.48 -15.25 -18.25
N ILE A 24 -50.35 -14.59 -17.96
CA ILE A 24 -49.28 -15.08 -17.09
C ILE A 24 -49.44 -14.48 -15.68
N PRO A 25 -49.46 -15.28 -14.60
CA PRO A 25 -49.51 -14.76 -13.23
C PRO A 25 -48.35 -13.81 -12.92
N PRO A 26 -48.56 -12.70 -12.18
CA PRO A 26 -47.53 -11.68 -11.96
C PRO A 26 -46.21 -12.23 -11.38
N SER A 27 -46.28 -13.23 -10.50
CA SER A 27 -45.11 -13.92 -9.94
C SER A 27 -44.30 -14.68 -10.97
N ALA A 28 -44.95 -15.33 -11.95
CA ALA A 28 -44.29 -16.02 -13.04
C ALA A 28 -43.65 -15.03 -14.03
N ARG A 29 -44.31 -13.89 -14.29
CA ARG A 29 -43.75 -12.83 -15.15
C ARG A 29 -42.45 -12.25 -14.59
N ILE A 30 -42.43 -11.93 -13.29
CA ILE A 30 -41.22 -11.47 -12.58
C ILE A 30 -40.10 -12.54 -12.63
N GLY A 31 -40.45 -13.83 -12.50
CA GLY A 31 -39.50 -14.93 -12.65
C GLY A 31 -38.84 -14.97 -14.03
N ILE A 32 -39.63 -14.82 -15.10
CA ILE A 32 -39.15 -14.80 -16.49
C ILE A 32 -38.33 -13.54 -16.78
N GLU A 33 -38.77 -12.37 -16.31
CA GLU A 33 -38.02 -11.10 -16.43
C GLU A 33 -36.64 -11.18 -15.74
N HIS A 34 -36.56 -11.76 -14.54
CA HIS A 34 -35.30 -12.04 -13.86
C HIS A 34 -34.43 -13.07 -14.61
N TYR A 35 -35.05 -14.13 -15.16
CA TYR A 35 -34.31 -15.13 -15.93
C TYR A 35 -33.70 -14.53 -17.20
N ILE A 36 -34.46 -13.71 -17.93
CA ILE A 36 -33.97 -12.92 -19.08
C ILE A 36 -32.86 -11.96 -18.66
N THR A 37 -32.97 -11.32 -17.49
CA THR A 37 -31.95 -10.41 -16.97
C THR A 37 -30.64 -11.13 -16.62
N LEU A 38 -30.73 -12.32 -16.01
CA LEU A 38 -29.57 -13.18 -15.74
C LEU A 38 -28.94 -13.72 -17.04
N PHE A 39 -29.76 -14.16 -18.00
CA PHE A 39 -29.29 -14.58 -19.33
C PHE A 39 -28.58 -13.44 -20.06
N LYS A 40 -29.17 -12.23 -20.10
CA LYS A 40 -28.52 -11.04 -20.66
C LYS A 40 -27.16 -10.81 -19.99
N ARG A 41 -27.09 -10.85 -18.66
CA ARG A 41 -25.85 -10.62 -17.90
C ARG A 41 -24.75 -11.66 -18.17
N TYR A 42 -25.12 -12.91 -18.47
CA TYR A 42 -24.18 -14.00 -18.75
C TYR A 42 -23.73 -14.08 -20.22
N PHE A 43 -24.57 -13.64 -21.16
CA PHE A 43 -24.26 -13.61 -22.59
C PHE A 43 -23.80 -12.21 -23.09
N MET A 44 -23.71 -11.22 -22.19
CA MET A 44 -23.26 -9.84 -22.48
C MET A 44 -21.74 -9.68 -22.70
N GLU A 45 -21.00 -10.76 -22.96
CA GLU A 45 -19.58 -10.67 -23.35
C GLU A 45 -19.39 -10.09 -24.76
N ASP A 46 -20.40 -10.16 -25.63
CA ASP A 46 -20.32 -9.61 -26.99
C ASP A 46 -21.59 -8.82 -27.38
N THR A 47 -21.43 -7.50 -27.58
CA THR A 47 -21.68 -6.80 -28.88
C THR A 47 -21.85 -5.28 -28.76
N GLU A 48 -22.26 -4.71 -27.61
CA GLU A 48 -22.49 -3.25 -27.54
C GLU A 48 -21.49 -2.50 -26.64
N ILE A 49 -21.28 -2.94 -25.40
CA ILE A 49 -20.27 -2.37 -24.49
C ILE A 49 -18.85 -2.66 -25.03
N ALA A 50 -18.60 -3.88 -25.51
CA ALA A 50 -17.33 -4.25 -26.11
C ALA A 50 -17.00 -3.40 -27.35
N GLU A 51 -18.01 -3.10 -28.19
CA GLU A 51 -17.84 -2.17 -29.31
C GLU A 51 -17.62 -0.73 -28.86
N LEU A 52 -18.35 -0.25 -27.85
CA LEU A 52 -18.16 1.08 -27.29
C LEU A 52 -16.73 1.23 -26.74
N CYS A 53 -16.23 0.24 -26.00
CA CYS A 53 -14.85 0.18 -25.52
C CYS A 53 -13.84 0.15 -26.69
N ARG A 54 -14.08 -0.65 -27.74
CA ARG A 54 -13.24 -0.66 -28.97
C ARG A 54 -13.26 0.71 -29.69
N ARG A 55 -14.40 1.41 -29.73
CA ARG A 55 -14.55 2.76 -30.31
C ARG A 55 -13.80 3.81 -29.47
N ILE A 56 -13.93 3.77 -28.15
CA ILE A 56 -13.19 4.63 -27.21
C ILE A 56 -11.69 4.38 -27.35
N TYR A 57 -11.26 3.12 -27.31
CA TYR A 57 -9.85 2.75 -27.45
C TYR A 57 -9.27 3.24 -28.79
N LYS A 58 -9.91 2.96 -29.94
CA LYS A 58 -9.45 3.46 -31.24
C LYS A 58 -9.42 4.99 -31.34
N LYS A 59 -10.45 5.68 -30.83
CA LYS A 59 -10.55 7.15 -30.91
C LYS A 59 -9.50 7.86 -30.04
N HIS A 60 -9.22 7.31 -28.87
CA HIS A 60 -8.31 7.89 -27.89
C HIS A 60 -6.98 7.12 -27.80
N GLN A 61 -6.67 6.27 -28.79
CA GLN A 61 -5.54 5.34 -28.75
C GLN A 61 -4.24 6.04 -28.37
N LYS A 62 -3.86 7.12 -29.07
CA LYS A 62 -2.64 7.88 -28.76
C LYS A 62 -2.61 8.45 -27.33
N ALA A 63 -3.75 8.83 -26.77
CA ALA A 63 -3.83 9.34 -25.40
C ALA A 63 -3.79 8.21 -24.37
N LEU A 64 -4.44 7.07 -24.66
CA LEU A 64 -4.41 5.88 -23.81
C LEU A 64 -3.04 5.22 -23.81
N ASP A 65 -2.42 5.06 -24.98
CA ASP A 65 -1.06 4.55 -25.14
C ASP A 65 -0.07 5.47 -24.41
N LEU A 66 -0.18 6.81 -24.53
CA LEU A 66 0.62 7.76 -23.76
C LEU A 66 0.38 7.64 -22.24
N ILE A 67 -0.87 7.46 -21.81
CA ILE A 67 -1.22 7.21 -20.40
C ILE A 67 -0.60 5.89 -19.91
N PHE A 68 -0.57 4.84 -20.74
CA PHE A 68 0.07 3.56 -20.39
C PHE A 68 1.60 3.65 -20.37
N GLU A 69 2.21 4.39 -21.29
CA GLU A 69 3.65 4.65 -21.34
C GLU A 69 4.13 5.47 -20.12
N HIS A 70 3.32 6.42 -19.65
CA HIS A 70 3.60 7.26 -18.49
C HIS A 70 2.93 6.75 -17.20
N ARG A 71 2.39 5.52 -17.21
CA ARG A 71 1.73 4.96 -16.03
C ARG A 71 2.77 4.51 -15.00
N PRO A 72 2.64 4.88 -13.72
CA PRO A 72 3.43 4.26 -12.67
C PRO A 72 3.31 2.75 -12.69
N ALA A 73 4.39 2.03 -12.33
CA ALA A 73 4.45 0.56 -12.43
C ALA A 73 3.32 -0.19 -11.68
N ASP A 74 2.77 0.41 -10.61
CA ASP A 74 1.63 -0.13 -9.85
C ASP A 74 0.25 0.37 -10.33
N GLY A 75 0.22 1.33 -11.24
CA GLY A 75 -0.98 1.99 -11.72
C GLY A 75 -1.59 3.05 -10.81
N ASP A 76 -0.99 3.29 -9.62
CA ASP A 76 -1.48 4.22 -8.57
C ASP A 76 -0.37 5.08 -7.91
N GLY A 77 0.83 5.10 -8.48
CA GLY A 77 1.97 5.94 -8.03
C GLY A 77 2.62 5.50 -6.71
N ARG A 78 2.22 4.38 -6.10
CA ARG A 78 2.71 3.98 -4.77
C ARG A 78 4.21 3.68 -4.71
N THR A 79 4.75 2.94 -5.68
CA THR A 79 6.20 2.70 -5.77
C THR A 79 6.95 4.01 -5.96
N GLU A 80 6.52 4.90 -6.86
CA GLU A 80 7.20 6.19 -7.11
C GLU A 80 7.26 7.10 -5.88
N ARG A 81 6.17 7.22 -5.11
CA ARG A 81 6.17 8.01 -3.87
C ARG A 81 7.02 7.39 -2.77
N ARG A 82 7.10 6.04 -2.73
CA ARG A 82 7.96 5.29 -1.81
C ARG A 82 9.42 5.47 -2.22
N ASP A 83 9.73 5.40 -3.50
CA ASP A 83 11.06 5.57 -4.07
C ASP A 83 11.56 6.99 -3.88
N TRP A 84 10.71 8.00 -4.09
CA TRP A 84 11.02 9.38 -3.72
C TRP A 84 11.37 9.53 -2.24
N ALA A 85 10.58 8.94 -1.33
CA ALA A 85 10.89 8.96 0.10
C ALA A 85 12.20 8.21 0.43
N LYS A 86 12.56 7.19 -0.35
CA LYS A 86 13.85 6.48 -0.27
C LYS A 86 14.99 7.38 -0.73
N ASP A 87 14.87 8.04 -1.87
CA ASP A 87 15.89 8.92 -2.43
C ASP A 87 16.17 10.10 -1.49
N VAL A 88 15.13 10.71 -0.91
CA VAL A 88 15.26 11.78 0.10
C VAL A 88 15.96 11.29 1.37
N ILE A 89 15.78 10.03 1.79
CA ILE A 89 16.56 9.44 2.89
C ILE A 89 18.00 9.16 2.44
N ALA A 90 18.23 8.67 1.22
CA ALA A 90 19.56 8.33 0.71
C ALA A 90 20.51 9.55 0.70
N LEU A 91 20.00 10.74 0.34
CA LEU A 91 20.75 12.01 0.41
C LEU A 91 21.30 12.33 1.82
N VAL A 92 20.63 11.86 2.87
CA VAL A 92 21.03 12.04 4.28
C VAL A 92 21.83 10.83 4.77
N ALA A 93 21.53 9.63 4.25
CA ALA A 93 22.11 8.37 4.70
C ALA A 93 23.64 8.31 4.55
N GLU A 94 24.17 8.78 3.41
CA GLU A 94 25.61 8.82 3.13
C GLU A 94 26.42 9.63 4.16
N GLN A 95 25.80 10.66 4.76
CA GLN A 95 26.45 11.56 5.72
C GLN A 95 26.24 11.14 7.18
N HIS A 96 25.23 10.30 7.44
CA HIS A 96 24.76 10.01 8.79
C HIS A 96 24.79 8.52 9.16
N GLY A 97 25.46 7.67 8.39
CA GLY A 97 25.65 6.25 8.75
C GLY A 97 24.37 5.43 8.74
N TRP A 98 23.43 5.75 7.83
CA TRP A 98 22.27 4.91 7.56
C TRP A 98 22.54 3.99 6.36
N GLU A 99 21.98 2.79 6.40
CA GLU A 99 22.13 1.77 5.35
C GLU A 99 20.76 1.17 5.00
N ILE A 100 20.53 0.81 3.73
CA ILE A 100 19.36 0.02 3.34
C ILE A 100 19.55 -1.42 3.81
N ASP A 101 18.64 -1.90 4.66
CA ASP A 101 18.67 -3.26 5.21
C ASP A 101 18.00 -4.28 4.29
N SER A 102 16.81 -3.94 3.80
CA SER A 102 16.01 -4.81 2.94
C SER A 102 14.94 -4.03 2.18
N GLU A 103 14.67 -4.43 0.95
CA GLU A 103 13.73 -3.76 0.05
C GLU A 103 12.78 -4.76 -0.61
N THR A 104 11.52 -4.35 -0.75
CA THR A 104 10.46 -5.06 -1.49
C THR A 104 9.62 -4.04 -2.27
N ARG A 105 8.68 -4.45 -3.11
CA ARG A 105 7.84 -3.50 -3.88
C ARG A 105 7.01 -2.53 -3.02
N THR A 106 6.68 -2.86 -1.77
CA THR A 106 5.83 -2.00 -0.91
C THR A 106 6.57 -1.38 0.26
N MET A 107 7.87 -1.66 0.43
CA MET A 107 8.58 -1.37 1.68
C MET A 107 10.09 -1.27 1.47
N VAL A 108 10.73 -0.29 2.12
CA VAL A 108 12.20 -0.22 2.28
C VAL A 108 12.51 -0.10 3.76
N ARG A 109 13.43 -0.92 4.26
CA ARG A 109 13.97 -0.85 5.61
C ARG A 109 15.35 -0.25 5.63
N TYR A 110 15.62 0.48 6.70
CA TYR A 110 16.92 1.09 6.97
C TYR A 110 17.43 0.72 8.36
N ALA A 111 18.74 0.61 8.47
CA ALA A 111 19.47 0.51 9.72
C ALA A 111 20.27 1.80 9.95
N TYR A 112 20.42 2.20 11.21
CA TYR A 112 21.43 3.17 11.61
C TYR A 112 22.64 2.40 12.16
N LEU A 113 23.74 2.41 11.40
CA LEU A 113 24.88 1.50 11.61
C LEU A 113 25.49 1.56 13.02
N PRO A 114 25.64 2.71 13.69
CA PRO A 114 26.21 2.76 15.04
C PRO A 114 25.39 2.04 16.12
N TRP A 115 24.15 1.63 15.85
CA TRP A 115 23.40 0.75 16.76
C TRP A 115 23.79 -0.73 16.62
N ASP A 116 24.45 -1.15 15.53
CA ASP A 116 24.83 -2.53 15.29
C ASP A 116 25.92 -3.04 16.26
N ASP A 117 26.71 -2.13 16.84
CA ASP A 117 27.76 -2.42 17.83
C ASP A 117 27.20 -2.76 19.22
N GLY A 118 25.90 -2.52 19.44
CA GLY A 118 25.23 -2.84 20.70
C GLY A 118 25.13 -4.34 20.96
N LYS A 119 25.29 -4.74 22.23
CA LYS A 119 25.20 -6.14 22.67
C LYS A 119 23.85 -6.76 22.27
N GLY A 120 23.90 -7.75 21.37
CA GLY A 120 22.72 -8.46 20.88
C GLY A 120 21.93 -7.73 19.77
N MET A 121 22.36 -6.55 19.32
CA MET A 121 21.64 -5.77 18.30
C MET A 121 21.59 -6.43 16.91
N ARG A 122 22.48 -7.41 16.66
CA ARG A 122 22.48 -8.30 15.49
C ARG A 122 22.03 -9.75 15.80
N SER A 123 21.17 -9.95 16.81
CA SER A 123 20.67 -11.28 17.23
C SER A 123 19.30 -11.69 16.67
N SER A 124 18.80 -11.00 15.65
CA SER A 124 17.51 -11.29 15.01
C SER A 124 17.60 -12.36 13.93
N ASN A 125 16.47 -13.01 13.66
CA ASN A 125 16.25 -13.82 12.46
C ASN A 125 15.23 -13.16 11.50
N TRP A 126 14.90 -11.87 11.70
CA TRP A 126 13.85 -11.16 10.95
C TRP A 126 14.26 -10.76 9.53
N THR A 127 15.51 -10.30 9.36
CA THR A 127 16.11 -9.96 8.06
C THR A 127 17.50 -10.58 7.97
N LYS A 128 18.10 -10.58 6.76
CA LYS A 128 19.39 -11.23 6.51
C LYS A 128 20.58 -10.60 7.26
N SER A 129 20.44 -9.35 7.73
CA SER A 129 21.44 -8.64 8.52
C SER A 129 21.45 -9.03 10.01
N GLY A 130 20.40 -9.71 10.47
CA GLY A 130 20.19 -10.05 11.87
C GLY A 130 19.83 -8.85 12.77
N ARG A 131 19.54 -7.67 12.22
CA ARG A 131 19.28 -6.46 13.02
C ARG A 131 17.96 -6.52 13.79
N VAL A 132 18.01 -6.13 15.07
CA VAL A 132 16.85 -6.10 15.98
C VAL A 132 16.03 -4.81 15.83
N VAL A 133 16.67 -3.68 15.50
CA VAL A 133 16.01 -2.37 15.37
C VAL A 133 16.16 -1.87 13.94
N LEU A 134 15.02 -1.59 13.29
CA LEU A 134 14.99 -1.11 11.90
C LEU A 134 13.96 0.00 11.74
N PHE A 135 14.31 0.99 10.91
CA PHE A 135 13.33 1.90 10.33
C PHE A 135 12.67 1.25 9.12
N GLU A 136 11.39 1.56 8.88
CA GLU A 136 10.62 1.01 7.76
C GLU A 136 9.78 2.12 7.10
N ILE A 137 10.05 2.44 5.83
CA ILE A 137 9.09 3.12 4.97
C ILE A 137 8.16 2.05 4.40
N GLN A 138 6.86 2.16 4.67
CA GLN A 138 5.84 1.25 4.14
C GLN A 138 4.79 2.02 3.33
N SER A 139 4.59 1.58 2.10
CA SER A 139 3.57 2.06 1.17
C SER A 139 2.39 1.09 1.16
N ASN A 140 1.25 1.55 1.66
CA ASN A 140 -0.04 0.84 1.64
C ASN A 140 -0.96 1.47 0.59
N THR A 141 -2.16 0.91 0.38
CA THR A 141 -3.15 1.47 -0.57
C THR A 141 -3.63 2.88 -0.21
N ASP A 142 -3.60 3.24 1.07
CA ASP A 142 -4.23 4.45 1.61
C ASP A 142 -3.27 5.40 2.34
N LYS A 143 -1.97 5.07 2.41
CA LYS A 143 -0.97 5.85 3.15
C LYS A 143 0.47 5.45 2.81
N LEU A 144 1.38 6.42 2.99
CA LEU A 144 2.82 6.20 3.07
C LEU A 144 3.27 6.58 4.49
N GLU A 145 3.97 5.69 5.19
CA GLU A 145 4.38 5.90 6.58
C GLU A 145 5.81 5.42 6.84
N LEU A 146 6.56 6.19 7.62
CA LEU A 146 7.84 5.83 8.22
C LEU A 146 7.58 5.30 9.64
N LYS A 147 8.29 4.23 10.04
CA LYS A 147 8.18 3.59 11.36
C LYS A 147 9.55 3.33 11.94
N LEU A 148 9.63 3.23 13.27
CA LEU A 148 10.71 2.54 13.98
C LEU A 148 10.15 1.27 14.63
N LEU A 149 10.79 0.15 14.37
CA LEU A 149 10.37 -1.18 14.79
C LEU A 149 11.47 -1.85 15.63
N ILE A 150 11.11 -2.33 16.82
CA ILE A 150 11.90 -3.29 17.59
C ILE A 150 11.38 -4.69 17.20
N GLY A 151 12.09 -5.33 16.27
CA GLY A 151 11.83 -6.68 15.80
C GLY A 151 12.23 -7.76 16.81
N PRO A 152 12.16 -9.05 16.43
CA PRO A 152 12.53 -10.16 17.30
C PRO A 152 14.04 -10.24 17.50
N SER A 153 14.47 -10.95 18.55
CA SER A 153 15.85 -11.18 18.96
C SER A 153 15.94 -12.57 19.59
N SER A 154 17.14 -13.14 19.71
CA SER A 154 17.35 -14.37 20.50
C SER A 154 17.18 -14.15 22.00
N ASP A 155 17.38 -12.92 22.48
CA ASP A 155 17.21 -12.51 23.88
C ASP A 155 15.98 -11.62 24.03
N ALA A 156 14.98 -12.08 24.77
CA ALA A 156 13.75 -11.31 25.02
C ALA A 156 14.02 -10.07 25.91
N SER A 157 14.99 -10.14 26.84
CA SER A 157 15.29 -9.06 27.78
C SER A 157 15.83 -7.82 27.07
N LEU A 158 16.58 -8.00 25.98
CA LEU A 158 16.99 -6.92 25.07
C LEU A 158 15.79 -6.14 24.55
N ARG A 159 14.72 -6.82 24.11
CA ARG A 159 13.53 -6.16 23.56
C ARG A 159 12.71 -5.45 24.64
N ASP A 160 12.58 -6.07 25.81
CA ASP A 160 11.91 -5.47 26.98
C ASP A 160 12.63 -4.20 27.43
N HIS A 161 13.97 -4.23 27.47
CA HIS A 161 14.81 -3.08 27.80
C HIS A 161 14.68 -1.97 26.77
N LEU A 162 14.92 -2.25 25.48
CA LEU A 162 14.79 -1.25 24.42
C LEU A 162 13.38 -0.64 24.38
N PHE A 163 12.33 -1.46 24.52
CA PHE A 163 10.95 -0.98 24.52
C PHE A 163 10.64 -0.11 25.75
N SER A 164 11.01 -0.54 26.95
CA SER A 164 10.76 0.22 28.19
C SER A 164 11.54 1.53 28.25
N ARG A 165 12.78 1.57 27.73
CA ARG A 165 13.55 2.81 27.55
C ARG A 165 12.81 3.80 26.65
N VAL A 166 12.23 3.34 25.54
CA VAL A 166 11.45 4.21 24.66
C VAL A 166 10.13 4.63 25.29
N GLU A 167 9.40 3.74 25.98
CA GLU A 167 8.14 4.06 26.69
C GLU A 167 8.34 5.10 27.81
N GLN A 168 9.50 5.09 28.48
CA GLN A 168 9.85 6.04 29.56
C GLN A 168 10.44 7.37 29.04
N SER A 169 10.68 7.49 27.74
CA SER A 169 11.33 8.66 27.11
C SER A 169 10.34 9.65 26.50
N GLY A 170 10.84 10.82 26.07
CA GLY A 170 10.07 11.77 25.28
C GLY A 170 9.55 11.22 23.95
N VAL A 171 10.15 10.15 23.39
CA VAL A 171 9.68 9.49 22.16
C VAL A 171 8.24 8.97 22.31
N ALA A 172 7.85 8.51 23.51
CA ALA A 172 6.49 8.03 23.76
C ALA A 172 5.43 9.11 23.49
N ALA A 173 5.77 10.40 23.68
CA ALA A 173 4.89 11.53 23.40
C ALA A 173 4.75 11.86 21.89
N LEU A 174 5.67 11.38 21.04
CA LEU A 174 5.54 11.48 19.58
C LEU A 174 4.47 10.53 19.02
N SER A 175 4.09 9.49 19.78
CA SER A 175 3.09 8.53 19.36
C SER A 175 1.67 9.02 19.66
N THR A 176 0.80 9.05 18.64
CA THR A 176 -0.63 9.38 18.78
C THR A 176 -1.43 8.33 19.58
N ARG A 177 -0.81 7.22 19.98
CA ARG A 177 -1.42 6.10 20.72
C ARG A 177 -0.45 5.59 21.76
N LYS A 178 -0.94 5.11 22.91
CA LYS A 178 -0.09 4.43 23.89
C LYS A 178 0.67 3.28 23.20
N LEU A 179 1.99 3.26 23.37
CA LEU A 179 2.86 2.21 22.85
C LEU A 179 2.43 0.84 23.39
N ARG A 180 2.61 -0.19 22.57
CA ARG A 180 2.33 -1.58 22.95
C ARG A 180 3.45 -2.46 22.45
N GLN A 181 4.00 -3.24 23.35
CA GLN A 181 4.93 -4.29 22.99
C GLN A 181 4.17 -5.44 22.34
N SER A 182 4.72 -6.04 21.28
CA SER A 182 4.16 -7.24 20.66
C SER A 182 5.15 -8.40 20.67
N PRO A 183 4.70 -9.66 20.56
CA PRO A 183 5.58 -10.82 20.61
C PRO A 183 6.69 -10.82 19.54
N GLN A 184 6.50 -10.14 18.40
CA GLN A 184 7.46 -10.16 17.29
C GLN A 184 7.94 -8.77 16.85
N TRP A 185 7.04 -7.79 16.66
CA TRP A 185 7.41 -6.43 16.21
C TRP A 185 6.72 -5.37 17.05
N SER A 186 7.49 -4.61 17.82
CA SER A 186 6.99 -3.50 18.62
C SER A 186 7.24 -2.20 17.86
N GLN A 187 6.18 -1.56 17.37
CA GLN A 187 6.28 -0.24 16.75
C GLN A 187 6.37 0.82 17.84
N VAL A 188 7.51 1.50 17.89
CA VAL A 188 7.80 2.50 18.95
C VAL A 188 7.73 3.95 18.45
N TYR A 189 7.78 4.16 17.13
CA TYR A 189 7.54 5.45 16.49
C TYR A 189 6.86 5.25 15.14
N SER A 190 6.04 6.21 14.72
CA SER A 190 5.49 6.27 13.37
C SER A 190 5.16 7.69 12.93
N LEU A 191 5.63 8.04 11.74
CA LEU A 191 5.34 9.28 11.05
C LEU A 191 4.58 8.98 9.76
N ARG A 192 3.40 9.58 9.62
CA ARG A 192 2.67 9.52 8.35
C ARG A 192 3.23 10.57 7.39
N LEU A 193 3.78 10.08 6.28
CA LEU A 193 4.29 10.92 5.18
C LEU A 193 3.10 11.36 4.30
N LEU A 194 2.23 10.42 3.91
CA LEU A 194 1.02 10.69 3.12
C LEU A 194 -0.23 10.03 3.73
N ASP A 195 -1.33 10.78 3.73
CA ASP A 195 -2.70 10.33 4.01
C ASP A 195 -3.45 9.94 2.73
N LYS A 196 -4.55 9.17 2.89
CA LYS A 196 -5.47 8.74 1.84
C LYS A 196 -5.94 9.85 0.88
N LYS A 197 -6.06 11.08 1.37
CA LYS A 197 -6.40 12.26 0.56
C LYS A 197 -5.36 12.65 -0.51
N HIS A 198 -4.20 11.98 -0.54
CA HIS A 198 -3.16 12.11 -1.57
C HIS A 198 -2.88 10.77 -2.28
N THR A 199 -3.77 9.78 -2.14
CA THR A 199 -3.61 8.44 -2.73
C THR A 199 -4.88 7.96 -3.44
N VAL A 200 -5.84 8.85 -3.70
CA VAL A 200 -7.14 8.57 -4.31
C VAL A 200 -7.41 9.65 -5.36
N ASP A 201 -7.90 9.22 -6.53
CA ASP A 201 -8.35 10.01 -7.69
C ASP A 201 -7.38 11.11 -8.16
N GLU A 202 -6.55 10.77 -9.15
CA GLU A 202 -5.57 11.66 -9.82
C GLU A 202 -4.76 12.56 -8.85
N PRO A 203 -4.00 11.95 -7.91
CA PRO A 203 -3.23 12.70 -6.93
C PRO A 203 -2.14 13.56 -7.60
N ASP A 204 -2.05 14.82 -7.17
CA ASP A 204 -0.96 15.72 -7.52
C ASP A 204 0.37 15.18 -6.95
N GLU A 205 1.16 14.53 -7.79
CA GLU A 205 2.44 13.92 -7.41
C GLU A 205 3.46 14.95 -6.91
N GLU A 206 3.41 16.18 -7.41
CA GLU A 206 4.31 17.25 -7.01
C GLU A 206 3.94 17.77 -5.61
N ALA A 207 2.64 17.88 -5.30
CA ALA A 207 2.18 18.11 -3.93
C ALA A 207 2.50 16.94 -2.99
N CYS A 208 2.41 15.69 -3.48
CA CYS A 208 2.79 14.50 -2.70
C CYS A 208 4.28 14.54 -2.33
N LYS A 209 5.18 14.80 -3.29
CA LYS A 209 6.62 14.92 -3.08
C LYS A 209 6.95 16.03 -2.08
N LYS A 210 6.42 17.24 -2.29
CA LYS A 210 6.56 18.36 -1.34
C LYS A 210 6.08 18.04 0.07
N GLN A 211 5.01 17.24 0.21
CA GLN A 211 4.56 16.79 1.53
C GLN A 211 5.53 15.76 2.16
N ILE A 212 6.03 14.79 1.38
CA ILE A 212 7.05 13.84 1.83
C ILE A 212 8.28 14.60 2.33
N ASP A 213 8.80 15.53 1.52
CA ASP A 213 9.99 16.33 1.84
C ASP A 213 9.80 17.11 3.14
N LYS A 214 8.67 17.84 3.28
CA LYS A 214 8.34 18.58 4.49
C LYS A 214 8.25 17.68 5.73
N LYS A 215 7.73 16.45 5.59
CA LYS A 215 7.61 15.49 6.69
C LYS A 215 8.96 14.88 7.06
N LEU A 216 9.79 14.53 6.08
CA LEU A 216 11.14 14.02 6.32
C LEU A 216 12.08 15.11 6.87
N GLN A 217 11.96 16.37 6.43
CA GLN A 217 12.65 17.50 7.03
C GLN A 217 12.29 17.68 8.51
N HIS A 218 11.01 17.57 8.89
CA HIS A 218 10.60 17.56 10.30
C HIS A 218 11.23 16.38 11.06
N PHE A 219 11.15 15.17 10.50
CA PHE A 219 11.78 13.99 11.08
C PHE A 219 13.25 14.23 11.41
N TRP A 220 14.05 14.66 10.43
CA TRP A 220 15.50 14.85 10.62
C TRP A 220 15.85 15.96 11.62
N SER A 221 15.03 17.02 11.69
CA SER A 221 15.32 18.19 12.55
C SER A 221 14.77 18.09 13.97
N HIS A 222 13.71 17.29 14.20
CA HIS A 222 13.01 17.23 15.50
C HIS A 222 12.93 15.80 16.07
N ASP A 223 12.45 14.84 15.27
CA ASP A 223 12.14 13.50 15.78
C ASP A 223 13.40 12.61 15.87
N TRP A 224 14.27 12.66 14.86
CA TRP A 224 15.47 11.84 14.76
C TRP A 224 16.47 12.10 15.89
N PRO A 225 16.82 13.34 16.28
CA PRO A 225 17.73 13.58 17.40
C PRO A 225 17.25 12.91 18.71
N LEU A 226 15.94 12.99 18.98
CA LEU A 226 15.34 12.40 20.18
C LEU A 226 15.29 10.86 20.12
N LEU A 227 14.94 10.30 18.95
CA LEU A 227 14.99 8.85 18.70
C LEU A 227 16.42 8.31 18.86
N LYS A 228 17.39 9.00 18.26
CA LYS A 228 18.81 8.69 18.34
C LYS A 228 19.30 8.67 19.78
N GLU A 229 19.15 9.78 20.50
CA GLU A 229 19.61 9.91 21.88
C GLU A 229 18.97 8.86 22.81
N THR A 230 17.67 8.57 22.61
CA THR A 230 16.94 7.57 23.40
C THR A 230 17.49 6.16 23.17
N MET A 231 17.73 5.80 21.91
CA MET A 231 18.23 4.47 21.53
C MET A 231 19.71 4.29 21.87
N ASP A 232 20.54 5.32 21.68
CA ASP A 232 21.96 5.30 22.08
C ASP A 232 22.08 5.00 23.58
N LYS A 233 21.36 5.75 24.43
CA LYS A 233 21.29 5.52 25.90
C LYS A 233 20.69 4.16 26.27
N ALA A 234 19.75 3.66 25.49
CA ALA A 234 19.19 2.32 25.69
C ALA A 234 20.27 1.26 25.46
N ILE A 235 21.04 1.39 24.37
CA ILE A 235 22.10 0.45 23.98
C ILE A 235 23.32 0.52 24.91
N GLU A 236 23.71 1.72 25.37
CA GLU A 236 24.78 1.93 26.36
C GLU A 236 24.48 1.30 27.73
N THR A 237 23.23 0.91 28.00
CA THR A 237 22.80 0.35 29.30
C THR A 237 22.40 -1.14 29.23
N LEU A 238 22.93 -1.89 28.24
CA LEU A 238 22.77 -3.35 28.02
C LEU A 238 23.91 -4.23 28.60
#